data_AF-A0A949ZHX9-F1
#
_entry.id   AF-A0A949ZHX9-F1
#
_cell.length_a   1.000
_cell.length_b   1.000
_cell.length_c   1.000
_cell.angle_alpha   90.00
_cell.angle_beta   90.00
_cell.angle_gamma   90.00
#
_symmetry.space_group_name_H-M   'P 1'
#
loop_
_entity.id
_entity.type
_entity.pdbx_description
1 polymer ?
#
loop_
_entity_poly.entity_id
_entity_poly.type
_entity_poly.pdbx_seq_one_letter_code
_entity_poly.pdbx_strand_id
1 'polypeptide(L)'
;MSSPLPLLPYTYVPGGPWPHPTRSPDGHSWGRQHGAIDPIMADQWQSSPAYLRAIELFNAGYYWEAHESWEMLWHAHGRRGSTAELLQGLIKLAA
;
A
#
# COMPACT_ATOMS: atom_id res chain seq x y z
N MET A 1 10.56 19.85 -1.73
CA MET A 1 10.00 18.58 -2.25
C MET A 1 10.94 17.48 -1.80
N SER A 2 10.50 16.58 -0.91
CA SER A 2 11.34 15.43 -0.52
C SER A 2 11.52 14.51 -1.72
N SER A 3 12.72 13.92 -1.87
CA SER A 3 12.96 12.93 -2.92
C SER A 3 12.07 11.69 -2.68
N PRO A 4 11.56 11.04 -3.74
CA PRO A 4 10.74 9.84 -3.60
C PRO A 4 11.55 8.75 -2.91
N LEU A 5 10.88 7.97 -2.05
CA LEU A 5 11.49 6.80 -1.43
C LEU A 5 11.93 5.80 -2.51
N PRO A 6 13.07 5.12 -2.34
CA PRO A 6 13.50 4.13 -3.31
C PRO A 6 12.43 3.03 -3.50
N LEU A 7 12.37 2.48 -4.71
CA LEU A 7 11.55 1.31 -4.98
C LEU A 7 12.06 0.10 -4.20
N LEU A 8 11.16 -0.86 -3.99
CA LEU A 8 11.47 -2.09 -3.26
C LEU A 8 12.32 -3.02 -4.14
N PRO A 9 13.08 -3.96 -3.55
CA PRO A 9 14.03 -4.80 -4.30
C PRO A 9 13.37 -5.70 -5.35
N TYR A 10 12.10 -6.05 -5.15
CA TYR A 10 11.29 -6.85 -6.07
C TYR A 10 9.80 -6.53 -5.85
N THR A 11 8.98 -6.79 -6.86
CA THR A 11 7.52 -6.87 -6.70
C THR A 11 7.11 -8.30 -6.39
N TYR A 12 6.27 -8.47 -5.38
CA TYR A 12 5.75 -9.77 -5.01
C TYR A 12 4.55 -10.15 -5.88
N VAL A 13 4.63 -11.35 -6.46
CA VAL A 13 3.53 -12.00 -7.17
C VAL A 13 3.24 -13.32 -6.46
N PRO A 14 2.01 -13.56 -5.97
CA PRO A 14 1.65 -14.83 -5.36
C PRO A 14 1.97 -16.04 -6.26
N GLY A 15 2.65 -17.04 -5.71
CA GLY A 15 3.11 -18.21 -6.48
C GLY A 15 4.34 -17.96 -7.37
N GLY A 16 4.87 -16.73 -7.37
CA GLY A 16 6.11 -16.38 -8.05
C GLY A 16 7.37 -16.84 -7.30
N PRO A 17 8.56 -16.48 -7.82
CA PRO A 17 9.84 -16.95 -7.30
C PRO A 17 10.33 -16.18 -6.06
N TRP A 18 9.68 -15.06 -5.72
CA TRP A 18 10.15 -14.15 -4.68
C TRP A 18 9.61 -14.51 -3.30
N PRO A 19 10.39 -14.29 -2.23
CA PRO A 19 9.93 -14.54 -0.86
C PRO A 19 8.74 -13.63 -0.51
N HIS A 20 7.80 -14.17 0.27
CA HIS A 20 6.65 -13.40 0.72
C HIS A 20 7.10 -12.19 1.55
N PRO A 21 6.69 -10.95 1.22
CA PRO A 21 7.24 -9.73 1.83
C PRO A 21 7.17 -9.68 3.35
N THR A 22 6.05 -10.14 3.94
CA THR A 22 5.82 -10.10 5.39
C THR A 22 5.85 -11.46 6.10
N ARG A 23 5.90 -12.58 5.37
CA ARG A 23 5.80 -13.95 5.95
C ARG A 23 7.09 -14.76 5.80
N SER A 24 8.04 -14.29 5.01
CA SER A 24 9.35 -14.91 4.85
C SER A 24 10.41 -14.08 5.58
N PRO A 25 11.37 -14.69 6.30
CA PRO A 25 12.54 -13.98 6.84
C PRO A 25 13.34 -13.20 5.80
N ASP A 26 13.34 -13.64 4.54
CA ASP A 26 14.02 -12.98 3.42
C ASP A 26 13.12 -11.93 2.72
N GLY A 27 11.91 -11.71 3.23
CA GLY A 27 10.95 -10.77 2.67
C GLY A 27 11.35 -9.32 2.91
N HIS A 28 11.14 -8.44 1.93
CA HIS A 28 11.54 -7.02 2.02
C HIS A 28 10.76 -6.20 3.07
N SER A 29 9.72 -6.78 3.68
CA SER A 29 8.92 -6.20 4.77
C SER A 29 8.89 -7.09 6.02
N TRP A 30 9.80 -8.07 6.12
CA TRP A 30 9.86 -8.99 7.25
C TRP A 30 10.14 -8.25 8.56
N GLY A 31 9.36 -8.56 9.60
CA GLY A 31 9.51 -7.95 10.92
C GLY A 31 9.20 -6.44 10.97
N ARG A 32 8.79 -5.80 9.86
CA ARG A 32 8.36 -4.40 9.88
C ARG A 32 7.02 -4.29 10.58
N GLN A 33 6.99 -3.51 11.67
CA GLN A 33 5.74 -3.09 12.28
C GLN A 33 5.16 -1.94 11.46
N HIS A 34 3.98 -2.16 10.92
CA HIS A 34 3.20 -1.09 10.33
C HIS A 34 2.49 -0.35 11.46
N GLY A 35 2.86 0.92 11.69
CA GLY A 35 2.18 1.77 12.66
C GLY A 35 0.73 2.06 12.25
N ALA A 36 -0.08 2.57 13.18
CA ALA A 36 -1.39 3.10 12.85
C ALA A 36 -1.23 4.21 11.81
N ILE A 37 -1.95 4.11 10.69
CA ILE A 37 -2.00 5.15 9.65
C ILE A 37 -3.27 5.96 9.86
N ASP A 38 -3.14 7.28 9.80
CA ASP A 38 -4.28 8.18 9.88
C ASP A 38 -5.15 8.08 8.61
N PRO A 39 -6.50 8.11 8.75
CA PRO A 39 -7.39 8.17 7.60
C PRO A 39 -7.19 9.44 6.77
N ILE A 40 -7.58 9.39 5.49
CA ILE A 40 -7.56 10.57 4.62
C ILE A 40 -8.70 11.51 5.06
N MET A 41 -8.37 12.77 5.33
CA MET A 41 -9.34 13.77 5.79
C MET A 41 -9.93 14.55 4.61
N ALA A 42 -11.24 14.40 4.41
CA ALA A 42 -11.96 15.01 3.28
C ALA A 42 -11.25 14.70 1.94
N ASP A 43 -10.99 15.72 1.13
CA ASP A 43 -10.33 15.58 -0.17
C ASP A 43 -8.80 15.75 -0.10
N GLN A 44 -8.20 15.73 1.10
CA GLN A 44 -6.76 15.95 1.30
C GLN A 44 -5.93 14.67 1.08
N TRP A 45 -6.18 13.93 -0.01
CA TRP A 45 -5.44 12.70 -0.32
C TRP A 45 -3.95 12.98 -0.60
N GLN A 46 -3.62 14.18 -1.10
CA GLN A 46 -2.26 14.61 -1.36
C GLN A 46 -1.42 14.75 -0.08
N SER A 47 -2.06 14.87 1.09
CA SER A 47 -1.35 14.92 2.36
C SER A 47 -1.15 13.55 3.00
N SER A 48 -1.68 12.47 2.39
CA SER A 48 -1.50 11.10 2.90
C SER A 48 -0.27 10.45 2.26
N PRO A 49 0.84 10.27 3.01
CA PRO A 49 2.05 9.66 2.46
C PRO A 49 1.80 8.21 2.01
N ALA A 50 0.92 7.49 2.72
CA ALA A 50 0.54 6.13 2.37
C ALA A 50 -0.21 6.06 1.03
N TYR A 51 -1.13 7.01 0.78
CA TYR A 51 -1.87 7.06 -0.47
C TYR A 51 -0.95 7.39 -1.65
N LEU A 52 -0.10 8.42 -1.50
CA LEU A 52 0.88 8.79 -2.52
C LEU A 52 1.86 7.65 -2.80
N ARG A 53 2.36 6.98 -1.75
CA ARG A 53 3.27 5.85 -1.90
C ARG A 53 2.62 4.68 -2.64
N ALA A 54 1.37 4.37 -2.37
CA ALA A 54 0.63 3.33 -3.08
C ALA A 54 0.48 3.66 -4.57
N ILE A 55 0.24 4.92 -4.93
CA ILE A 55 0.19 5.38 -6.33
C ILE A 55 1.54 5.21 -7.02
N GLU A 56 2.64 5.58 -6.37
CA GLU A 56 4.00 5.36 -6.90
C GLU A 56 4.27 3.87 -7.17
N LEU A 57 3.94 3.01 -6.20
CA LEU A 57 4.11 1.56 -6.32
C LEU A 57 3.26 0.99 -7.45
N PHE A 58 1.98 1.37 -7.52
CA PHE A 58 1.07 0.91 -8.57
C PHE A 58 1.58 1.29 -9.96
N ASN A 59 2.00 2.54 -10.15
CA ASN A 59 2.54 3.02 -11.43
C ASN A 59 3.86 2.33 -11.81
N ALA A 60 4.62 1.83 -10.84
CA ALA A 60 5.85 1.07 -11.05
C ALA A 60 5.63 -0.44 -11.21
N GLY A 61 4.39 -0.93 -11.17
CA GLY A 61 4.05 -2.36 -11.31
C GLY A 61 4.12 -3.18 -10.01
N TYR A 62 4.28 -2.53 -8.86
CA TYR A 62 4.32 -3.17 -7.53
C TYR A 62 2.90 -3.33 -6.98
N TYR A 63 2.08 -4.14 -7.66
CA TYR A 63 0.64 -4.20 -7.42
C TYR A 63 0.31 -4.75 -6.03
N TRP A 64 0.97 -5.83 -5.60
CA TRP A 64 0.76 -6.37 -4.27
C TRP A 64 1.12 -5.37 -3.16
N GLU A 65 2.22 -4.63 -3.33
CA GLU A 65 2.64 -3.63 -2.35
C GLU A 65 1.72 -2.41 -2.31
N ALA A 66 1.18 -2.01 -3.47
CA ALA A 66 0.15 -0.98 -3.56
C ALA A 66 -1.17 -1.44 -2.90
N HIS A 67 -1.58 -2.69 -3.12
CA HIS A 67 -2.73 -3.31 -2.49
C HIS A 67 -2.64 -3.21 -0.97
N GLU A 68 -1.55 -3.69 -0.36
CA GLU A 68 -1.37 -3.66 1.10
C GLU A 68 -1.42 -2.22 1.65
N SER A 69 -0.80 -1.27 0.93
CA SER A 69 -0.78 0.13 1.33
C SER A 69 -2.18 0.76 1.32
N TRP A 70 -3.01 0.45 0.32
CA TRP A 70 -4.40 0.89 0.29
C TRP A 70 -5.29 0.14 1.28
N GLU A 71 -5.02 -1.14 1.55
CA GLU A 71 -5.75 -1.93 2.55
C GLU A 71 -5.59 -1.33 3.95
N MET A 72 -4.38 -0.91 4.31
CA MET A 72 -4.13 -0.19 5.57
C MET A 72 -4.98 1.09 5.69
N LEU A 73 -5.06 1.91 4.63
CA LEU A 73 -5.91 3.10 4.63
C LEU A 73 -7.40 2.75 4.70
N TRP A 74 -7.81 1.68 4.03
CA TRP A 74 -9.19 1.19 4.08
C TRP A 74 -9.59 0.76 5.50
N HIS A 75 -8.67 0.12 6.23
CA HIS A 75 -8.82 -0.16 7.66
C HIS A 75 -8.89 1.11 8.51
N ALA A 76 -8.05 2.11 8.24
CA ALA A 76 -8.06 3.39 8.95
C ALA A 76 -9.40 4.14 8.80
N HIS A 77 -10.08 3.98 7.66
CA HIS A 77 -11.45 4.49 7.44
C HIS A 77 -12.55 3.64 8.08
N GLY A 78 -12.20 2.58 8.83
CA GLY A 78 -13.18 1.65 9.38
C GLY A 78 -14.04 0.98 8.32
N ARG A 79 -13.52 0.86 7.08
CA ARG A 79 -14.15 0.21 5.93
C ARG A 79 -15.52 0.79 5.55
N ARG A 80 -15.76 2.07 5.84
CA ARG A 80 -17.05 2.76 5.61
C ARG A 80 -16.84 4.14 4.98
N GLY A 81 -17.85 4.60 4.25
CA GLY A 81 -17.86 5.90 3.58
C GLY A 81 -17.22 5.88 2.20
N SER A 82 -17.43 6.95 1.43
CA SER A 82 -17.03 7.06 0.03
C SER A 82 -15.52 6.86 -0.19
N THR A 83 -14.68 7.40 0.69
CA THR A 83 -13.22 7.19 0.60
C THR A 83 -12.84 5.73 0.77
N ALA A 84 -13.49 5.00 1.68
CA ALA A 84 -13.25 3.57 1.86
C ALA A 84 -13.72 2.75 0.65
N GLU A 85 -14.83 3.14 0.00
CA GLU A 85 -15.32 2.50 -1.22
C GLU A 85 -14.37 2.72 -2.41
N LEU A 86 -13.82 3.93 -2.55
CA LEU A 86 -12.78 4.23 -3.53
C LEU A 86 -11.53 3.38 -3.27
N LEU A 87 -11.04 3.36 -2.03
CA LEU A 87 -9.90 2.53 -1.63
C LEU A 87 -10.16 1.05 -1.93
N GLN A 88 -11.36 0.54 -1.64
CA GLN A 88 -11.74 -0.82 -1.98
C GLN A 88 -11.71 -1.08 -3.50
N GLY A 89 -12.09 -0.09 -4.31
CA GLY A 89 -11.94 -0.16 -5.77
C GLY A 89 -10.48 -0.27 -6.20
N LEU A 90 -9.61 0.57 -5.63
CA LEU A 90 -8.16 0.55 -5.91
C LEU A 90 -7.50 -0.77 -5.47
N ILE A 91 -7.86 -1.29 -4.30
CA ILE A 91 -7.41 -2.60 -3.80
C ILE A 91 -7.76 -3.71 -4.80
N LYS A 92 -8.98 -3.71 -5.36
CA LYS A 92 -9.40 -4.68 -6.37
C LYS A 92 -8.67 -4.54 -7.70
N LEU A 93 -8.27 -3.32 -8.07
CA LEU A 93 -7.47 -3.08 -9.29
C LEU A 93 -6.02 -3.57 -9.16
N ALA A 94 -5.51 -3.65 -7.93
CA ALA A 94 -4.15 -4.08 -7.63
C ALA A 94 -4.05 -5.55 -7.15
N ALA A 95 -5.15 -6.29 -7.18
CA ALA A 95 -5.26 -7.67 -6.70
C ALA A 95 -4.86 -8.72 -7.76
#